data_AF-A0A1V5NLB3-F1
#
_entry.id   AF-A0A1V5NLB3-F1
#
_cell.length_a   1.000
_cell.length_b   1.000
_cell.length_c   1.000
_cell.angle_alpha   90.00
_cell.angle_beta   90.00
_cell.angle_gamma   90.00
#
_symmetry.space_group_name_H-M   'P 1'
#
loop_
_entity.id
_entity.type
_entity.pdbx_description
1 polymer ?
#
loop_
_entity_poly.entity_id
_entity_poly.type
_entity_poly.pdbx_seq_one_letter_code
_entity_poly.pdbx_strand_id
1 'polypeptide(L)'
;MLKRYQVFLALVLGVALLTAAGCGTSTSLRGSITGTIVDSQTGIGVSAASVLTSPSTTTVKTDINGNFTIPDVQPGVYTVTANATDYNSNSITVTVDNGLTATTNLTLVSMGGSFSRNVLPILMVNCSIVGCHDDSTAAAGLRLNSYTSLMKGSRYGAVIYPYDAQGSKLIKRIKGIETPRMPKNRSALSTADQGLLSNWINGGARNN
;
A
#
# COMPACT_ATOMS: atom_id res chain seq x y z
N MET A 1 -80.72 -2.60 -73.81
CA MET A 1 -79.47 -2.23 -74.53
C MET A 1 -78.63 -1.35 -73.61
N LEU A 2 -77.36 -1.74 -73.35
CA LEU A 2 -76.21 -0.97 -72.79
C LEU A 2 -76.38 -0.37 -71.37
N LYS A 3 -75.41 -0.30 -70.45
CA LYS A 3 -74.02 -0.76 -70.28
C LYS A 3 -73.66 -0.61 -68.78
N ARG A 4 -72.63 -1.35 -68.37
CA ARG A 4 -71.95 -1.45 -67.05
C ARG A 4 -71.40 -0.11 -66.53
N TYR A 5 -71.13 0.04 -65.22
CA TYR A 5 -69.79 0.36 -64.64
C TYR A 5 -69.84 0.48 -63.10
N GLN A 6 -68.90 -0.20 -62.45
CA GLN A 6 -68.64 -0.23 -61.00
C GLN A 6 -67.93 1.05 -60.53
N VAL A 7 -68.15 1.49 -59.29
CA VAL A 7 -67.09 2.11 -58.45
C VAL A 7 -67.38 1.83 -56.97
N PHE A 8 -66.54 1.01 -56.34
CA PHE A 8 -66.34 0.94 -54.89
C PHE A 8 -65.49 2.15 -54.47
N LEU A 9 -65.91 2.90 -53.45
CA LEU A 9 -65.08 3.93 -52.83
C LEU A 9 -64.98 3.67 -51.32
N ALA A 10 -64.02 2.84 -50.94
CA ALA A 10 -63.62 2.65 -49.55
C ALA A 10 -62.58 3.72 -49.18
N LEU A 11 -62.96 4.65 -48.30
CA LEU A 11 -62.07 5.67 -47.76
C LEU A 11 -61.43 5.11 -46.47
N VAL A 12 -60.23 4.52 -46.59
CA VAL A 12 -59.45 4.08 -45.42
C VAL A 12 -58.69 5.27 -44.86
N LEU A 13 -59.05 5.68 -43.64
CA LEU A 13 -58.40 6.72 -42.86
C LEU A 13 -56.97 6.27 -42.50
N GLY A 14 -55.95 6.89 -43.09
CA GLY A 14 -54.56 6.63 -42.76
C GLY A 14 -54.17 7.24 -41.41
N VAL A 15 -54.07 6.42 -40.38
CA VAL A 15 -53.42 6.79 -39.11
C VAL A 15 -51.91 6.68 -39.31
N ALA A 16 -51.24 7.81 -39.46
CA ALA A 16 -49.78 7.89 -39.45
C ALA A 16 -49.29 7.62 -38.02
N LEU A 17 -48.76 6.41 -37.79
CA LEU A 17 -48.11 6.03 -36.55
C LEU A 17 -46.77 6.79 -36.47
N LEU A 18 -46.73 7.84 -35.65
CA LEU A 18 -45.52 8.61 -35.37
C LEU A 18 -44.59 7.72 -34.53
N THR A 19 -43.65 7.03 -35.17
CA THR A 19 -42.57 6.35 -34.47
C THR A 19 -41.58 7.40 -33.97
N ALA A 20 -41.83 7.91 -32.75
CA ALA A 20 -40.80 8.59 -31.99
C ALA A 20 -39.71 7.55 -31.69
N ALA A 21 -38.66 7.51 -32.53
CA ALA A 21 -37.39 6.89 -32.20
C ALA A 21 -36.77 7.73 -31.07
N GLY A 22 -37.23 7.50 -29.85
CA GLY A 22 -36.52 7.93 -28.66
C GLY A 22 -35.20 7.18 -28.62
N CYS A 23 -34.15 7.79 -29.17
CA CYS A 23 -32.78 7.39 -28.86
C CYS A 23 -32.55 7.72 -27.39
N GLY A 24 -32.95 6.80 -26.52
CA GLY A 24 -32.65 6.85 -25.09
C GLY A 24 -31.15 6.69 -24.93
N THR A 25 -30.41 7.79 -24.97
CA THR A 25 -29.03 7.78 -24.52
C THR A 25 -29.07 7.58 -23.02
N SER A 26 -28.89 6.34 -22.56
CA SER A 26 -28.59 6.05 -21.16
C SER A 26 -27.27 6.76 -20.82
N THR A 27 -27.34 8.01 -20.35
CA THR A 27 -26.16 8.74 -19.88
C THR A 27 -25.63 8.01 -18.66
N SER A 28 -24.55 7.24 -18.82
CA SER A 28 -23.89 6.69 -17.65
C SER A 28 -23.26 7.86 -16.89
N LEU A 29 -23.73 8.05 -15.67
CA LEU A 29 -23.16 8.97 -14.71
C LEU A 29 -21.84 8.38 -14.25
N ARG A 30 -20.76 9.15 -14.39
CA ARG A 30 -19.45 8.75 -13.89
C ARG A 30 -19.47 8.76 -12.36
N GLY A 31 -18.97 7.68 -11.78
CA GLY A 31 -18.77 7.52 -10.35
C GLY A 31 -17.35 7.89 -9.92
N SER A 32 -16.93 7.37 -8.76
CA SER A 32 -15.55 7.49 -8.30
C SER A 32 -15.11 6.24 -7.54
N ILE A 33 -13.80 6.04 -7.37
CA ILE A 33 -13.23 5.02 -6.48
C ILE A 33 -12.45 5.75 -5.39
N THR A 34 -12.82 5.54 -4.14
CA THR A 34 -12.10 6.07 -2.98
C THR A 34 -11.61 4.94 -2.09
N GLY A 35 -10.61 5.21 -1.27
CA GLY A 35 -10.11 4.17 -0.39
C GLY A 35 -8.91 4.55 0.43
N THR A 36 -8.43 3.57 1.19
CA THR A 36 -7.21 3.67 1.98
C THR A 36 -6.26 2.52 1.68
N ILE A 37 -4.97 2.80 1.68
CA ILE A 37 -3.90 1.81 1.58
C ILE A 37 -3.07 1.87 2.85
N VAL A 38 -2.98 0.77 3.57
CA VAL A 38 -2.28 0.69 4.87
C VAL A 38 -1.25 -0.43 4.93
N ASP A 39 -0.25 -0.28 5.79
CA ASP A 39 0.71 -1.33 6.10
C ASP A 39 0.02 -2.42 6.95
N SER A 40 0.05 -3.68 6.49
CA SER A 40 -0.68 -4.82 7.10
C SER A 40 -0.24 -5.18 8.52
N GLN A 41 1.07 -5.30 8.72
CA GLN A 41 1.82 -4.24 9.39
C GLN A 41 1.18 -3.47 10.53
N THR A 42 1.36 -2.18 10.45
CA THR A 42 1.21 -1.25 11.56
C THR A 42 -0.17 -0.61 11.57
N GLY A 43 -0.97 -0.83 10.51
CA GLY A 43 -2.22 -0.13 10.26
C GLY A 43 -2.01 1.32 9.80
N ILE A 44 -0.77 1.79 9.68
CA ILE A 44 -0.44 3.15 9.24
C ILE A 44 -0.65 3.25 7.72
N GLY A 45 -1.15 4.40 7.27
CA GLY A 45 -1.30 4.73 5.86
C GLY A 45 0.02 4.66 5.08
N VAL A 46 0.00 3.97 3.94
CA VAL A 46 1.14 3.94 3.03
C VAL A 46 1.05 5.17 2.14
N SER A 47 1.92 6.14 2.40
CA SER A 47 1.96 7.39 1.62
C SER A 47 2.63 7.21 0.26
N ALA A 48 2.16 7.99 -0.72
CA ALA A 48 2.68 8.02 -2.08
C ALA A 48 2.64 6.67 -2.83
N ALA A 49 1.81 5.74 -2.38
CA ALA A 49 1.51 4.51 -3.10
C ALA A 49 0.75 4.85 -4.39
N SER A 50 1.24 4.35 -5.52
CA SER A 50 0.57 4.48 -6.82
C SER A 50 -0.63 3.53 -6.87
N VAL A 51 -1.80 4.06 -7.22
CA VAL A 51 -3.05 3.32 -7.37
C VAL A 51 -3.41 3.28 -8.84
N LEU A 52 -3.41 2.08 -9.42
CA LEU A 52 -3.74 1.81 -10.81
C LEU A 52 -5.01 0.96 -10.86
N THR A 53 -5.70 0.99 -12.00
CA THR A 53 -6.87 0.14 -12.23
C THR A 53 -6.76 -0.65 -13.53
N SER A 54 -7.47 -1.77 -13.59
CA SER A 54 -7.77 -2.50 -14.83
C SER A 54 -9.29 -2.76 -14.91
N PRO A 55 -10.04 -2.20 -15.88
CA PRO A 55 -9.59 -1.31 -16.96
C PRO A 55 -8.89 -0.02 -16.48
N SER A 56 -8.04 0.55 -17.33
CA SER A 56 -7.23 1.72 -16.98
C SER A 56 -8.08 2.97 -16.74
N THR A 57 -7.76 3.69 -15.67
CA THR A 57 -8.29 5.02 -15.33
C THR A 57 -7.12 5.97 -15.01
N THR A 58 -7.41 7.14 -14.45
CA THR A 58 -6.38 8.03 -13.93
C THR A 58 -5.63 7.35 -12.78
N THR A 59 -4.31 7.25 -12.92
CA THR A 59 -3.45 6.81 -11.82
C THR A 59 -3.32 7.92 -10.79
N VAL A 60 -3.52 7.58 -9.53
CA VAL A 60 -3.38 8.53 -8.40
C VAL A 60 -2.34 8.04 -7.41
N LYS A 61 -1.88 8.93 -6.52
CA LYS A 61 -1.04 8.58 -5.39
C LYS A 61 -1.79 8.79 -4.09
N THR A 62 -1.53 7.96 -3.10
CA THR A 62 -2.07 8.14 -1.76
C THR A 62 -1.48 9.35 -1.04
N ASP A 63 -2.27 9.97 -0.17
CA ASP A 63 -1.84 11.02 0.75
C ASP A 63 -0.99 10.47 1.92
N ILE A 64 -0.67 11.31 2.92
CA ILE A 64 0.11 10.89 4.10
C ILE A 64 -0.61 9.86 4.98
N ASN A 65 -1.93 9.82 4.94
CA ASN A 65 -2.77 8.88 5.68
C ASN A 65 -3.11 7.63 4.86
N GLY A 66 -2.56 7.49 3.65
CA GLY A 66 -2.84 6.37 2.76
C GLY A 66 -4.15 6.51 1.98
N ASN A 67 -4.85 7.65 2.05
CA ASN A 67 -6.11 7.84 1.35
C ASN A 67 -5.88 8.14 -0.13
N PHE A 68 -6.78 7.69 -0.99
CA PHE A 68 -6.79 8.04 -2.41
C PHE A 68 -8.22 8.25 -2.93
N THR A 69 -8.34 9.00 -4.02
CA THR A 69 -9.59 9.16 -4.76
C THR A 69 -9.30 9.19 -6.27
N ILE A 70 -9.96 8.33 -7.02
CA ILE A 70 -9.99 8.31 -8.49
C ILE A 70 -11.35 8.86 -8.92
N PRO A 71 -11.44 10.13 -9.36
CA PRO A 71 -12.68 10.71 -9.84
C PRO A 71 -13.04 10.23 -11.24
N ASP A 72 -14.25 10.54 -11.67
CA ASP A 72 -14.71 10.39 -13.05
C ASP A 72 -14.56 8.96 -13.61
N VAL A 73 -14.94 7.94 -12.85
CA VAL A 73 -14.83 6.53 -13.26
C VAL A 73 -16.11 6.07 -13.94
N GLN A 74 -16.01 5.41 -15.10
CA GLN A 74 -17.20 4.84 -15.75
C GLN A 74 -17.76 3.67 -14.93
N PRO A 75 -19.08 3.45 -14.90
CA PRO A 75 -19.65 2.28 -14.23
C PRO A 75 -19.09 0.97 -14.79
N GLY A 76 -18.73 0.04 -13.91
CA GLY A 76 -18.07 -1.21 -14.27
C GLY A 76 -17.32 -1.86 -13.13
N VAL A 77 -16.68 -2.99 -13.42
CA VAL A 77 -15.85 -3.74 -12.47
C VAL A 77 -14.39 -3.45 -12.75
N TYR A 78 -13.64 -3.07 -11.73
CA TYR A 78 -12.24 -2.69 -11.80
C TYR A 78 -11.39 -3.51 -10.84
N THR A 79 -10.23 -3.97 -11.27
CA THR A 79 -9.16 -4.42 -10.38
C THR A 79 -8.32 -3.22 -10.01
N VAL A 80 -8.32 -2.83 -8.73
CA VAL A 80 -7.48 -1.77 -8.16
C VAL A 80 -6.18 -2.39 -7.66
N THR A 81 -5.04 -1.91 -8.16
CA THR A 81 -3.70 -2.36 -7.77
C THR A 81 -2.96 -1.24 -7.07
N ALA A 82 -2.42 -1.53 -5.88
CA ALA A 82 -1.55 -0.61 -5.15
C ALA A 82 -0.09 -1.04 -5.24
N ASN A 83 0.76 -0.08 -5.61
CA ASN A 83 2.20 -0.25 -5.71
C ASN A 83 2.89 0.83 -4.87
N ALA A 84 3.77 0.42 -3.95
CA ALA A 84 4.60 1.34 -3.19
C ALA A 84 6.04 0.81 -3.13
N THR A 85 7.00 1.72 -3.11
CA THR A 85 8.42 1.36 -2.94
C THR A 85 8.60 0.63 -1.61
N ASP A 86 9.32 -0.50 -1.65
CA ASP A 86 9.60 -1.37 -0.50
C ASP A 86 8.38 -2.12 0.08
N TYR A 87 7.29 -2.20 -0.68
CA TYR A 87 6.13 -3.03 -0.37
C TYR A 87 5.89 -4.07 -1.47
N ASN A 88 5.36 -5.23 -1.07
CA ASN A 88 4.77 -6.15 -2.03
C ASN A 88 3.46 -5.52 -2.55
N SER A 89 3.31 -5.46 -3.88
CA SER A 89 2.08 -4.99 -4.51
C SER A 89 0.89 -5.88 -4.15
N ASN A 90 -0.30 -5.29 -4.03
CA ASN A 90 -1.53 -6.02 -3.79
C ASN A 90 -2.65 -5.50 -4.71
N SER A 91 -3.73 -6.26 -4.89
CA SER A 91 -4.87 -5.86 -5.71
C SER A 91 -6.21 -6.33 -5.13
N ILE A 92 -7.27 -5.59 -5.44
CA ILE A 92 -8.66 -5.90 -5.05
C ILE A 92 -9.62 -5.52 -6.18
N THR A 93 -10.68 -6.29 -6.37
CA THR A 93 -11.75 -5.95 -7.30
C THR A 93 -12.79 -5.06 -6.63
N VAL A 94 -13.24 -4.01 -7.33
CA VAL A 94 -14.28 -3.09 -6.91
C VAL A 94 -15.29 -2.86 -8.03
N THR A 95 -16.57 -2.71 -7.68
CA THR A 95 -17.64 -2.36 -8.63
C THR A 95 -18.00 -0.89 -8.45
N VAL A 96 -18.02 -0.15 -9.56
CA VAL A 96 -18.51 1.23 -9.63
C VAL A 96 -19.88 1.21 -10.28
N ASP A 97 -20.90 1.57 -9.52
CA ASP A 97 -22.27 1.73 -10.02
C ASP A 97 -22.50 3.13 -10.60
N ASN A 98 -23.62 3.29 -11.31
CA ASN A 98 -23.94 4.52 -12.05
C ASN A 98 -23.99 5.75 -11.13
N GLY A 99 -23.04 6.67 -11.30
CA GLY A 99 -22.91 7.90 -10.50
C GLY A 99 -22.50 7.68 -9.05
N LEU A 100 -22.18 6.44 -8.62
CA LEU A 100 -21.87 6.13 -7.23
C LEU A 100 -20.37 6.10 -6.96
N THR A 101 -20.02 6.32 -5.69
CA THR A 101 -18.65 6.19 -5.20
C THR A 101 -18.43 4.81 -4.62
N ALA A 102 -17.50 4.05 -5.19
CA ALA A 102 -17.07 2.78 -4.65
C ALA A 102 -15.95 2.99 -3.63
N THR A 103 -16.04 2.34 -2.47
CA THR A 103 -15.04 2.46 -1.40
C THR A 103 -14.31 1.13 -1.22
N THR A 104 -12.97 1.16 -1.15
CA THR A 104 -12.16 -0.05 -0.91
C THR A 104 -10.97 0.23 -0.01
N ASN A 105 -10.58 -0.77 0.78
CA ASN A 105 -9.37 -0.71 1.61
C ASN A 105 -8.42 -1.82 1.18
N LEU A 106 -7.15 -1.47 0.99
CA LEU A 106 -6.13 -2.40 0.57
C LEU A 106 -4.97 -2.39 1.56
N THR A 107 -4.39 -3.55 1.83
CA THR A 107 -3.21 -3.65 2.69
C THR A 107 -2.00 -4.04 1.87
N LEU A 108 -0.85 -3.45 2.22
CA LEU A 108 0.44 -3.81 1.67
C LEU A 108 1.32 -4.45 2.76
N VAL A 109 2.24 -5.32 2.35
CA VAL A 109 3.22 -5.94 3.24
C VAL A 109 4.57 -5.30 2.97
N SER A 110 5.14 -4.60 3.96
CA SER A 110 6.49 -4.06 3.85
C SER A 110 7.49 -5.19 3.65
N MET A 111 8.37 -5.06 2.65
CA MET A 111 9.44 -6.02 2.37
C MET A 111 10.53 -5.99 3.44
N GLY A 112 10.67 -4.88 4.18
CA GLY A 112 11.63 -4.72 5.27
C GLY A 112 11.10 -5.11 6.66
N GLY A 113 9.79 -5.23 6.84
CA GLY A 113 9.17 -5.42 8.16
C GLY A 113 9.03 -4.13 8.97
N SER A 114 8.36 -4.23 10.13
CA SER A 114 8.06 -3.10 11.02
C SER A 114 9.12 -2.93 12.11
N PHE A 115 9.57 -1.69 12.34
CA PHE A 115 10.48 -1.40 13.45
C PHE A 115 9.83 -1.76 14.79
N SER A 116 8.63 -1.23 15.03
CA SER A 116 7.94 -1.38 16.33
C SER A 116 7.58 -2.84 16.63
N ARG A 117 7.18 -3.61 15.60
CA ARG A 117 6.69 -4.99 15.78
C ARG A 117 7.76 -6.07 15.61
N ASN A 118 8.77 -5.85 14.78
CA ASN A 118 9.77 -6.89 14.47
C ASN A 118 11.16 -6.56 15.02
N VAL A 119 11.61 -5.31 14.92
CA VAL A 119 12.99 -4.94 15.24
C VAL A 119 13.18 -4.59 16.71
N LEU A 120 12.33 -3.70 17.23
CA LEU A 120 12.46 -3.20 18.59
C LEU A 120 12.37 -4.34 19.62
N PRO A 121 11.46 -5.33 19.53
CA PRO A 121 11.44 -6.46 20.46
C PRO A 121 12.75 -7.25 20.48
N ILE A 122 13.36 -7.48 19.31
CA ILE A 122 14.66 -8.16 19.20
C ILE A 122 15.74 -7.36 19.94
N LEU A 123 15.79 -6.04 19.73
CA LEU A 123 16.77 -5.16 20.36
C LEU A 123 16.57 -5.06 21.87
N MET A 124 15.32 -4.97 22.34
CA MET A 124 15.00 -4.88 23.76
C MET A 124 15.40 -6.16 24.52
N VAL A 125 15.07 -7.34 23.97
CA VAL A 125 15.33 -8.62 24.63
C VAL A 125 16.81 -9.01 24.59
N ASN A 126 17.53 -8.65 23.53
CA ASN A 126 18.89 -9.16 23.30
C ASN A 126 20.00 -8.14 23.58
N CYS A 127 19.70 -6.83 23.52
CA CYS A 127 20.73 -5.79 23.45
C CYS A 127 20.54 -4.65 24.46
N SER A 128 19.31 -4.13 24.60
CA SER A 128 18.97 -3.02 25.51
C SER A 128 18.73 -3.51 26.94
N ILE A 129 19.74 -4.17 27.50
CA ILE A 129 19.74 -4.74 28.84
C ILE A 129 20.68 -3.92 29.72
N VAL A 130 20.35 -3.81 31.01
CA VAL A 130 21.21 -3.19 32.02
C VAL A 130 22.62 -3.77 31.94
N GLY A 131 23.63 -2.90 31.93
CA GLY A 131 25.03 -3.26 31.73
C GLY A 131 25.48 -3.31 30.26
N CYS A 132 24.56 -3.24 29.30
CA CYS A 132 24.82 -3.33 27.87
C CYS A 132 24.43 -2.03 27.15
N HIS A 133 23.42 -2.03 26.29
CA HIS A 133 23.05 -0.89 25.43
C HIS A 133 21.70 -0.26 25.84
N ASP A 134 21.53 -0.04 27.14
CA ASP A 134 20.35 0.57 27.75
C ASP A 134 20.55 2.07 28.05
N ASP A 135 19.56 2.71 28.69
CA ASP A 135 19.61 4.13 29.01
C ASP A 135 20.62 4.49 30.09
N SER A 136 20.87 3.58 31.03
CA SER A 136 21.72 3.78 32.21
C SER A 136 23.21 3.54 31.90
N THR A 137 23.51 2.40 31.28
CA THR A 137 24.90 1.98 31.03
C THR A 137 25.40 2.45 29.68
N ALA A 138 24.52 2.40 28.66
CA ALA A 138 24.78 2.78 27.28
C ALA A 138 26.23 2.45 26.84
N ALA A 139 26.59 1.17 26.77
CA ALA A 139 27.90 0.74 26.29
C ALA A 139 28.20 1.38 24.92
N ALA A 140 29.38 1.95 24.77
CA ALA A 140 29.75 2.79 23.61
C ALA A 140 28.91 4.08 23.43
N GLY A 141 28.12 4.49 24.43
CA GLY A 141 27.11 5.53 24.30
C GLY A 141 25.90 5.13 23.45
N LEU A 142 25.75 3.85 23.11
CA LEU A 142 24.71 3.35 22.21
C LEU A 142 23.48 2.90 23.01
N ARG A 143 22.32 3.47 22.67
CA ARG A 143 21.00 3.11 23.22
C ARG A 143 20.17 2.42 22.14
N LEU A 144 19.59 1.26 22.47
CA LEU A 144 18.86 0.40 21.51
C LEU A 144 17.38 0.19 21.87
N ASN A 145 16.82 1.05 22.71
CA ASN A 145 15.44 0.99 23.22
C ASN A 145 14.43 1.82 22.43
N SER A 146 14.86 2.61 21.45
CA SER A 146 13.96 3.40 20.62
C SER A 146 14.52 3.60 19.22
N TYR A 147 13.64 3.90 18.27
CA TYR A 147 14.01 4.25 16.91
C TYR A 147 14.99 5.43 16.90
N THR A 148 14.64 6.50 17.60
CA THR A 148 15.44 7.74 17.67
C THR A 148 16.84 7.47 18.22
N SER A 149 16.95 6.70 19.30
CA SER A 149 18.23 6.33 19.90
C SER A 149 19.08 5.46 18.97
N LEU A 150 18.46 4.46 18.33
CA LEU A 150 19.14 3.55 17.41
C LEU A 150 19.71 4.30 16.20
N MET A 151 18.91 5.18 15.60
CA MET A 151 19.32 5.95 14.42
C MET A 151 20.32 7.05 14.75
N LYS A 152 20.28 7.61 15.97
CA LYS A 152 21.33 8.51 16.48
C LYS A 152 22.69 7.81 16.57
N GLY A 153 22.70 6.51 16.86
CA GLY A 153 23.91 5.70 16.93
C GLY A 153 24.69 5.84 18.23
N SER A 154 25.98 5.55 18.17
CA SER A 154 26.89 5.51 19.31
C SER A 154 27.77 6.76 19.38
N ARG A 155 28.64 6.86 20.39
CA ARG A 155 29.67 7.91 20.44
C ARG A 155 30.68 7.85 19.28
N TYR A 156 30.74 6.72 18.57
CA TYR A 156 31.59 6.52 17.39
C TYR A 156 30.83 6.73 16.07
N GLY A 157 29.60 7.25 16.13
CA GLY A 157 28.76 7.53 14.96
C GLY A 157 27.66 6.49 14.73
N ALA A 158 27.08 6.57 13.54
CA ALA A 158 25.92 5.78 13.13
C ALA A 158 26.20 4.28 13.18
N VAL A 159 25.19 3.51 13.62
CA VAL A 159 25.25 2.04 13.64
C VAL A 159 24.33 1.40 12.61
N ILE A 160 23.36 2.16 12.09
CA ILE A 160 22.46 1.81 11.00
C ILE A 160 22.77 2.71 9.81
N TYR A 161 22.98 2.12 8.65
CA TYR A 161 23.00 2.78 7.36
C TYR A 161 21.78 2.28 6.58
N PRO A 162 20.70 3.09 6.47
CA PRO A 162 19.52 2.71 5.70
C PRO A 162 19.89 2.24 4.29
N TYR A 163 19.20 1.22 3.81
CA TYR A 163 19.44 0.54 2.53
C TYR A 163 20.77 -0.23 2.43
N ASP A 164 21.59 -0.25 3.50
CA ASP A 164 22.87 -0.95 3.53
C ASP A 164 23.06 -1.76 4.82
N ALA A 165 22.40 -2.91 4.89
CA ALA A 165 22.58 -3.84 5.99
C ALA A 165 24.02 -4.38 6.08
N GLN A 166 24.72 -4.55 4.95
CA GLN A 166 26.07 -5.10 4.95
C GLN A 166 27.10 -4.12 5.50
N GLY A 167 26.94 -2.83 5.21
CA GLY A 167 27.78 -1.76 5.76
C GLY A 167 27.45 -1.41 7.21
N SER A 168 26.20 -1.64 7.64
CA SER A 168 25.68 -1.30 8.98
C SER A 168 26.48 -1.97 10.11
N LYS A 169 26.97 -1.15 11.05
CA LYS A 169 27.76 -1.62 12.19
C LYS A 169 26.96 -2.61 13.05
N LEU A 170 25.66 -2.40 13.23
CA LEU A 170 24.81 -3.34 13.96
C LEU A 170 24.94 -4.76 13.39
N ILE A 171 24.77 -4.92 12.07
CA ILE A 171 24.83 -6.21 11.38
C ILE A 171 26.23 -6.81 11.46
N LYS A 172 27.28 -6.00 11.23
CA LYS A 172 28.67 -6.47 11.34
C LYS A 172 28.99 -7.01 12.72
N ARG A 173 28.48 -6.38 13.79
CA ARG A 173 28.70 -6.79 15.18
C ARG A 173 27.92 -8.05 15.54
N ILE A 174 26.65 -8.16 15.15
CA ILE A 174 25.85 -9.36 15.48
C ILE A 174 26.31 -10.60 14.70
N LYS A 175 26.86 -10.42 13.50
CA LYS A 175 27.45 -11.49 12.67
C LYS A 175 28.90 -11.81 13.05
N GLY A 176 29.54 -11.02 13.91
CA GLY A 176 30.94 -11.21 14.31
C GLY A 176 31.97 -10.87 13.24
N ILE A 177 31.55 -10.16 12.18
CA ILE A 177 32.44 -9.59 11.16
C ILE A 177 33.31 -8.50 11.79
N GLU A 178 32.76 -7.73 12.74
CA GLU A 178 33.51 -6.79 13.57
C GLU A 178 33.52 -7.23 15.04
N THR A 179 34.67 -7.06 15.70
CA THR A 179 34.91 -7.52 17.09
C THR A 179 34.94 -6.37 18.11
N PRO A 180 34.40 -6.56 19.33
CA PRO A 180 33.75 -7.79 19.81
C PRO A 180 32.40 -8.05 19.12
N ARG A 181 32.11 -9.34 18.89
CA ARG A 181 30.81 -9.81 18.41
C ARG A 181 29.75 -9.58 19.48
N MET A 182 28.59 -9.08 19.07
CA MET A 182 27.44 -8.84 19.94
C MET A 182 26.35 -9.90 19.75
N PRO A 183 25.53 -10.18 20.78
CA PRO A 183 25.64 -9.70 22.17
C PRO A 183 26.86 -10.30 22.92
N LYS A 184 27.74 -9.46 23.48
CA LYS A 184 29.03 -9.89 24.07
C LYS A 184 28.85 -10.93 25.17
N ASN A 185 29.69 -11.97 25.17
CA ASN A 185 29.69 -13.06 26.16
C ASN A 185 28.34 -13.80 26.32
N ARG A 186 27.43 -13.66 25.35
CA ARG A 186 26.16 -14.38 25.27
C ARG A 186 26.07 -15.11 23.94
N SER A 187 25.11 -16.03 23.82
CA SER A 187 24.81 -16.71 22.56
C SER A 187 24.63 -15.73 21.40
N ALA A 188 24.96 -16.17 20.20
CA ALA A 188 24.67 -15.40 19.00
C ALA A 188 23.16 -15.21 18.85
N LEU A 189 22.77 -14.08 18.27
CA LEU A 189 21.39 -13.84 17.87
C LEU A 189 20.97 -14.90 16.83
N SER A 190 19.70 -15.32 16.82
CA SER A 190 19.23 -16.33 15.85
C SER A 190 19.42 -15.85 14.40
N THR A 191 19.59 -16.78 13.45
CA THR A 191 19.70 -16.42 12.02
C THR A 191 18.45 -15.74 11.50
N ALA A 192 17.27 -16.12 12.01
CA ALA A 192 16.00 -15.49 11.69
C ALA A 192 15.96 -14.03 12.14
N ASP A 193 16.33 -13.74 13.40
CA ASP A 193 16.36 -12.38 13.94
C ASP A 193 17.41 -11.51 13.24
N GLN A 194 18.59 -12.07 12.93
CA GLN A 194 19.60 -11.38 12.12
C GLN A 194 19.06 -11.05 10.71
N GLY A 195 18.26 -11.95 10.14
CA GLY A 195 17.57 -11.75 8.87
C GLY A 195 16.55 -10.62 8.93
N LEU A 196 15.71 -10.60 9.97
CA LEU A 196 14.74 -9.52 10.19
C LEU A 196 15.41 -8.16 10.34
N LEU A 197 16.48 -8.07 11.14
CA LEU A 197 17.26 -6.83 11.27
C LEU A 197 17.87 -6.40 9.93
N SER A 198 18.42 -7.35 9.16
CA SER A 198 19.01 -7.05 7.85
C SER A 198 17.97 -6.57 6.85
N ASN A 199 16.80 -7.22 6.81
CA ASN A 199 15.71 -6.87 5.91
C ASN A 199 15.13 -5.50 6.25
N TRP A 200 14.95 -5.19 7.53
CA TRP A 200 14.50 -3.87 7.95
C TRP A 200 15.47 -2.76 7.55
N ILE A 201 16.77 -2.97 7.73
CA ILE A 201 17.77 -1.99 7.29
C ILE A 201 17.75 -1.83 5.77
N ASN A 202 17.74 -2.93 5.01
CA ASN A 202 17.69 -2.90 3.55
C ASN A 202 16.38 -2.26 3.03
N GLY A 203 15.28 -2.42 3.76
CA GLY A 203 14.00 -1.72 3.53
C GLY A 203 13.99 -0.29 4.06
N GLY A 204 15.15 0.38 4.13
CA GLY A 204 15.26 1.80 4.48
C GLY A 204 15.19 2.13 5.97
N ALA A 205 15.25 1.13 6.86
CA ALA A 205 15.24 1.32 8.31
C ALA A 205 14.10 2.25 8.80
N ARG A 206 12.87 1.99 8.36
CA ARG A 206 11.70 2.85 8.63
C ARG A 206 11.23 2.78 10.08
N ASN A 207 10.66 3.88 10.57
CA ASN A 207 9.92 3.91 11.83
C ASN A 207 8.43 3.67 11.54
N ASN A 208 8.05 2.40 11.42
CA ASN A 208 6.69 1.96 11.11
C ASN A 208 6.14 1.03 12.20
#